data_AF-A0A6A4HJ26-F1
#
_entry.id   AF-A0A6A4HJ26-F1
#
_cell.length_a   1.000
_cell.length_b   1.000
_cell.length_c   1.000
_cell.angle_alpha   90.00
_cell.angle_beta   90.00
_cell.angle_gamma   90.00
#
_symmetry.space_group_name_H-M   'P 1'
#
loop_
_entity.id
_entity.type
_entity.pdbx_description
1 polymer ?
#
loop_
_entity_poly.entity_id
_entity_poly.type
_entity_poly.pdbx_seq_one_letter_code
_entity_poly.pdbx_strand_id
1 'polypeptide(L)'
;MNRGSGFDALPNELFLLIRDEISDDPRTLKALAQVSKRYHDFFNSFLYRDVGNKALPTLALSEKSRWPLTRAHPASFVKKLSVSPTRKLSATVFQKQMAYAMKNIALHAANGIIQAFMLRSNFSLPEALGGNVPPALRLIEGLVLNCPIPVKSTRLSVSLANSLCGASLIALDLDFSYPLQSPRK
;
A
#
# COMPACT_ATOMS: atom_id res chain seq x y z
N MET A 1 -1.22 41.09 -13.32
CA MET A 1 -0.08 40.30 -13.84
C MET A 1 0.42 39.39 -12.72
N ASN A 2 -0.04 38.14 -12.66
CA ASN A 2 0.40 37.18 -11.65
C ASN A 2 1.81 36.67 -12.03
N ARG A 3 2.83 37.15 -11.32
CA ARG A 3 4.16 36.53 -11.36
C ARG A 3 4.03 35.17 -10.70
N GLY A 4 3.89 34.11 -11.50
CA GLY A 4 3.98 32.74 -11.02
C GLY A 4 5.29 32.57 -10.24
N SER A 5 5.19 32.10 -9.00
CA SER A 5 6.35 31.89 -8.15
C SER A 5 7.35 30.95 -8.87
N GLY A 6 8.63 31.31 -8.89
CA GLY A 6 9.66 30.59 -9.67
C GLY A 6 9.83 29.12 -9.28
N PHE A 7 9.37 28.73 -8.09
CA PHE A 7 9.44 27.36 -7.58
C PHE A 7 8.47 26.41 -8.29
N ASP A 8 7.31 26.89 -8.73
CA ASP A 8 6.36 26.08 -9.52
C ASP A 8 6.86 25.82 -10.95
N ALA A 9 7.90 26.52 -11.40
CA ALA A 9 8.50 26.35 -12.72
C ALA A 9 9.74 25.45 -12.72
N LEU A 10 10.27 25.05 -11.54
CA LEU A 10 11.50 24.26 -11.44
C LEU A 10 11.41 22.94 -12.23
N PRO A 11 12.48 22.51 -12.91
CA PRO A 11 12.54 21.18 -13.53
C PRO A 11 12.35 20.06 -12.49
N ASN A 12 11.85 18.90 -12.94
CA ASN A 12 11.57 17.77 -12.06
C ASN A 12 12.85 17.22 -11.40
N GLU A 13 14.00 17.41 -12.04
CA GLU A 13 15.33 17.09 -11.56
C GLU A 13 15.64 17.82 -10.24
N LEU A 14 15.25 19.09 -10.13
CA LEU A 14 15.43 19.84 -8.88
C LEU A 14 14.48 19.35 -7.78
N PHE A 15 13.26 18.93 -8.14
CA PHE A 15 12.37 18.30 -7.17
C PHE A 15 12.88 16.92 -6.71
N LEU A 16 13.59 16.17 -7.57
CA LEU A 16 14.27 14.95 -7.16
C LEU A 16 15.36 15.25 -6.13
N LEU A 17 16.21 16.24 -6.37
CA LEU A 17 17.25 16.65 -5.41
C LEU A 17 16.65 17.09 -4.06
N ILE A 18 15.59 17.90 -4.09
CA ILE A 18 14.87 18.28 -2.87
C ILE A 18 14.32 17.04 -2.14
N ARG A 19 13.74 16.10 -2.89
CA ARG A 19 13.19 14.85 -2.34
C ARG A 19 14.28 14.00 -1.69
N ASP A 20 15.46 13.93 -2.30
CA ASP A 20 16.57 13.12 -1.80
C ASP A 20 17.16 13.73 -0.52
N GLU A 21 17.23 15.06 -0.43
CA GLU A 21 17.68 15.77 0.78
C GLU A 21 16.71 15.57 1.97
N ILE A 22 15.40 15.46 1.71
CA ILE A 22 14.36 15.31 2.75
C ILE A 22 13.86 13.86 2.90
N SER A 23 14.56 12.87 2.33
CA SER A 23 14.05 11.49 2.19
C SER A 23 13.62 10.87 3.51
N ASP A 24 14.23 11.30 4.61
CA ASP A 24 14.04 10.75 5.95
C ASP A 24 12.95 11.47 6.75
N ASP A 25 12.36 12.54 6.22
CA ASP A 25 11.24 13.24 6.86
C ASP A 25 9.92 13.19 6.05
N PRO A 26 9.10 12.15 6.27
CA PRO A 26 7.78 12.03 5.65
C PRO A 26 6.85 13.23 5.93
N ARG A 27 7.08 13.99 7.01
CA ARG A 27 6.25 15.16 7.35
C ARG A 27 6.53 16.31 6.40
N THR A 28 7.80 16.61 6.13
CA THR A 28 8.18 17.62 5.13
C THR A 28 7.70 17.23 3.75
N LEU A 29 7.86 15.95 3.35
CA LEU A 29 7.35 15.47 2.07
C LEU A 29 5.83 15.65 1.94
N LYS A 30 5.09 15.40 3.02
CA LYS A 30 3.64 15.63 3.08
C LYS A 30 3.29 17.11 2.98
N ALA A 31 4.02 17.99 3.65
CA ALA A 31 3.82 19.43 3.56
C ALA A 31 4.06 19.93 2.14
N LEU A 32 5.13 19.47 1.48
CA LEU A 32 5.44 19.80 0.09
C LEU A 32 4.31 19.39 -0.85
N ALA A 33 3.77 18.17 -0.71
CA ALA A 33 2.64 17.71 -1.52
C ALA A 33 1.34 18.52 -1.32
N GLN A 34 1.31 19.47 -0.37
CA GLN A 34 0.17 20.36 -0.12
C GLN A 34 0.42 21.80 -0.60
N VAL A 35 1.62 22.14 -1.08
CA VAL A 35 1.99 23.51 -1.48
C VAL A 35 1.26 23.96 -2.75
N SER A 36 1.35 23.17 -3.81
CA SER A 36 0.76 23.51 -5.11
C SER A 36 0.32 22.27 -5.87
N LYS A 37 -0.41 22.47 -6.98
CA LYS A 37 -0.82 21.36 -7.86
C LYS A 37 0.38 20.58 -8.38
N ARG A 38 1.42 21.26 -8.85
CA ARG A 38 2.61 20.62 -9.40
C ARG A 38 3.35 19.81 -8.34
N TYR A 39 3.52 20.39 -7.15
CA TYR A 39 4.16 19.72 -6.03
C TYR A 39 3.39 18.48 -5.60
N HIS A 40 2.06 18.58 -5.52
CA HIS A 40 1.22 17.42 -5.24
C HIS A 40 1.44 16.32 -6.28
N ASP A 41 1.38 16.62 -7.58
CA ASP A 41 1.54 15.60 -8.63
C ASP A 41 2.90 14.89 -8.54
N PHE A 42 3.95 15.64 -8.21
CA PHE A 42 5.29 15.10 -8.08
C PHE A 42 5.49 14.33 -6.75
N PHE A 43 5.38 15.01 -5.61
CA PHE A 43 5.75 14.48 -4.29
C PHE A 43 4.75 13.43 -3.76
N ASN A 44 3.48 13.48 -4.18
CA ASN A 44 2.50 12.49 -3.77
C ASN A 44 2.86 11.07 -4.25
N SER A 45 3.51 10.95 -5.41
CA SER A 45 4.00 9.66 -5.91
C SER A 45 5.06 9.03 -5.00
N PHE A 46 5.84 9.84 -4.29
CA PHE A 46 6.86 9.38 -3.35
C PHE A 46 6.26 9.05 -1.98
N LEU A 47 5.27 9.83 -1.52
CA LEU A 47 4.57 9.58 -0.24
C LEU A 47 3.89 8.21 -0.21
N TYR A 48 3.37 7.76 -1.34
CA TYR A 48 2.64 6.51 -1.45
C TYR A 48 3.46 5.37 -2.05
N ARG A 49 4.77 5.56 -2.28
CA ARG A 49 5.64 4.53 -2.84
C ARG A 49 5.90 3.38 -1.87
N ASP A 50 6.18 3.71 -0.61
CA ASP A 50 6.40 2.76 0.47
C ASP A 50 5.44 3.09 1.61
N VAL A 51 4.46 2.22 1.80
CA VAL A 51 3.30 2.50 2.63
C VAL A 51 3.02 1.38 3.62
N GLY A 52 2.51 1.78 4.78
CA GLY A 52 1.97 0.84 5.75
C GLY A 52 0.64 1.29 6.34
N ASN A 53 0.35 0.85 7.56
CA ASN A 53 -0.95 1.01 8.22
C ASN A 53 -1.58 2.41 8.15
N LYS A 54 -0.76 3.47 8.27
CA LYS A 54 -1.24 4.86 8.25
C LYS A 54 -1.84 5.27 6.90
N ALA A 55 -1.38 4.68 5.81
CA ALA A 55 -1.86 4.98 4.46
C ALA A 55 -3.07 4.13 4.06
N LEU A 56 -3.32 3.01 4.76
CA LEU A 56 -4.38 2.05 4.42
C LEU A 56 -5.77 2.70 4.30
N PRO A 57 -6.20 3.61 5.20
CA PRO A 57 -7.49 4.29 5.04
C PRO A 57 -7.56 5.12 3.75
N THR A 58 -6.46 5.76 3.36
CA THR A 58 -6.39 6.56 2.14
C THR A 58 -6.41 5.68 0.88
N LEU A 59 -5.70 4.54 0.91
CA LEU A 59 -5.74 3.57 -0.17
C LEU A 59 -7.12 2.94 -0.34
N ALA A 60 -7.91 2.86 0.73
CA ALA A 60 -9.26 2.31 0.74
C ALA A 60 -10.35 3.29 0.26
N LEU A 61 -10.04 4.58 0.07
CA LEU A 61 -11.04 5.57 -0.32
C LEU A 61 -11.58 5.31 -1.73
N SER A 62 -12.88 5.54 -1.91
CA SER A 62 -13.47 5.57 -3.26
C SER A 62 -13.10 6.86 -4.00
N GLU A 63 -13.19 6.85 -5.33
CA GLU A 63 -13.01 8.08 -6.12
C GLU A 63 -13.98 9.19 -5.71
N LYS A 64 -15.24 8.85 -5.41
CA LYS A 64 -16.25 9.82 -4.96
C LYS A 64 -15.85 10.49 -3.65
N SER A 65 -15.29 9.71 -2.71
CA SER A 65 -14.82 10.21 -1.41
C SER A 65 -13.55 11.06 -1.50
N ARG A 66 -12.88 11.07 -2.67
CA ARG A 66 -11.66 11.85 -2.92
C ARG A 66 -11.94 13.21 -3.55
N TRP A 67 -13.18 13.52 -3.95
CA TRP A 67 -13.51 14.83 -4.52
C TRP A 67 -13.10 15.98 -3.57
N PRO A 68 -12.47 17.06 -4.09
CA PRO A 68 -12.28 17.44 -5.49
C PRO A 68 -10.97 16.93 -6.15
N LEU A 69 -10.26 15.95 -5.57
CA LEU A 69 -9.01 15.42 -6.11
C LEU A 69 -9.28 14.54 -7.36
N THR A 70 -9.35 15.16 -8.54
CA THR A 70 -9.51 14.49 -9.86
C THR A 70 -8.24 13.78 -10.35
N ARG A 71 -7.31 13.47 -9.44
CA ARG A 71 -5.95 13.03 -9.76
C ARG A 71 -5.79 11.54 -9.53
N ALA A 72 -4.68 11.01 -10.04
CA ALA A 72 -4.29 9.62 -9.90
C ALA A 72 -4.48 9.11 -8.47
N HIS A 73 -5.07 7.91 -8.37
CA HIS A 73 -5.34 7.29 -7.10
C HIS A 73 -4.01 6.91 -6.40
N PRO A 74 -3.82 7.14 -5.08
CA PRO A 74 -2.60 6.83 -4.35
C PRO A 74 -2.13 5.38 -4.51
N ALA A 75 -3.08 4.46 -4.66
CA ALA A 75 -2.81 3.05 -4.96
C ALA A 75 -1.96 2.85 -6.24
N SER A 76 -2.02 3.77 -7.20
CA SER A 76 -1.22 3.70 -8.44
C SER A 76 0.28 3.88 -8.21
N PHE A 77 0.69 4.45 -7.08
CA PHE A 77 2.08 4.76 -6.78
C PHE A 77 2.76 3.70 -5.88
N VAL A 78 1.99 2.78 -5.33
CA VAL A 78 2.47 1.80 -4.35
C VAL A 78 3.46 0.83 -4.99
N LYS A 79 4.68 0.79 -4.46
CA LYS A 79 5.70 -0.21 -4.79
C LYS A 79 5.97 -1.15 -3.63
N LYS A 80 5.82 -0.69 -2.40
CA LYS A 80 5.98 -1.50 -1.18
C LYS A 80 4.78 -1.28 -0.26
N LEU A 81 4.18 -2.36 0.20
CA LEU A 81 3.02 -2.32 1.09
C LEU A 81 3.26 -3.22 2.29
N SER A 82 3.33 -2.63 3.49
CA SER A 82 3.58 -3.33 4.75
C SER A 82 2.49 -3.05 5.77
N VAL A 83 1.58 -3.99 5.97
CA VAL A 83 0.38 -3.81 6.80
C VAL A 83 0.28 -4.82 7.93
N SER A 84 -0.09 -4.32 9.10
CA SER A 84 -0.29 -5.09 10.33
C SER A 84 -1.37 -4.46 11.22
N PRO A 85 -2.34 -5.21 11.75
CA PRO A 85 -3.30 -4.70 12.71
C PRO A 85 -2.59 -4.04 13.89
N THR A 86 -3.01 -2.82 14.20
CA THR A 86 -2.57 -2.12 15.40
C THR A 86 -3.63 -2.27 16.48
N ARG A 87 -3.23 -2.28 17.76
CA ARG A 87 -4.18 -2.39 18.90
C ARG A 87 -5.26 -1.29 18.91
N LYS A 88 -5.05 -0.19 18.19
CA LYS A 88 -5.96 0.96 18.14
C LYS A 88 -7.11 0.80 17.14
N LEU A 89 -6.98 -0.07 16.14
CA LEU A 89 -7.98 -0.24 15.09
C LEU A 89 -8.68 -1.58 15.27
N SER A 90 -10.02 -1.59 15.20
CA SER A 90 -10.75 -2.85 15.27
C SER A 90 -10.38 -3.75 14.09
N ALA A 91 -10.34 -5.07 14.34
CA ALA A 91 -9.98 -6.05 13.31
C ALA A 91 -10.91 -5.95 12.08
N THR A 92 -12.20 -5.69 12.31
CA THR A 92 -13.22 -5.54 11.26
C THR A 92 -12.99 -4.31 10.39
N VAL A 93 -12.61 -3.17 10.99
CA VAL A 93 -12.30 -1.95 10.23
C VAL A 93 -11.02 -2.14 9.44
N PHE A 94 -9.97 -2.74 10.03
CA PHE A 94 -8.74 -3.02 9.33
C PHE A 94 -8.96 -3.96 8.13
N GLN A 95 -9.70 -5.06 8.33
CA GLN A 95 -10.04 -6.01 7.28
C GLN A 95 -10.79 -5.33 6.13
N LYS A 96 -11.80 -4.51 6.46
CA LYS A 96 -12.58 -3.75 5.46
C LYS A 96 -11.70 -2.77 4.69
N GLN A 97 -10.84 -2.02 5.38
CA GLN A 97 -9.90 -1.10 4.75
C GLN A 97 -8.91 -1.85 3.85
N MET A 98 -8.41 -3.00 4.29
CA MET A 98 -7.51 -3.84 3.51
C MET A 98 -8.18 -4.31 2.22
N ALA A 99 -9.39 -4.88 2.30
CA ALA A 99 -10.12 -5.34 1.12
C ALA A 99 -10.36 -4.22 0.09
N TYR A 100 -10.76 -3.03 0.54
CA TYR A 100 -10.93 -1.88 -0.36
C TYR A 100 -9.60 -1.36 -0.92
N ALA A 101 -8.55 -1.33 -0.11
CA ALA A 101 -7.23 -0.93 -0.57
C ALA A 101 -6.71 -1.88 -1.66
N MET A 102 -6.85 -3.20 -1.47
CA MET A 102 -6.44 -4.19 -2.47
C MET A 102 -7.29 -4.11 -3.74
N LYS A 103 -8.60 -3.83 -3.61
CA LYS A 103 -9.46 -3.54 -4.77
C LYS A 103 -8.95 -2.33 -5.54
N ASN A 104 -8.61 -1.23 -4.86
CA ASN A 104 -8.10 -0.03 -5.50
C ASN A 104 -6.71 -0.23 -6.10
N ILE A 105 -5.84 -1.05 -5.48
CA ILE A 105 -4.57 -1.48 -6.07
C ILE A 105 -4.82 -2.25 -7.36
N ALA A 106 -5.73 -3.22 -7.35
CA ALA A 106 -6.08 -3.99 -8.55
C ALA A 106 -6.61 -3.10 -9.69
N LEU A 107 -7.30 -2.01 -9.36
CA LEU A 107 -7.88 -1.08 -10.34
C LEU A 107 -6.89 -0.03 -10.87
N HIS A 108 -5.97 0.47 -10.03
CA HIS A 108 -5.18 1.65 -10.35
C HIS A 108 -3.67 1.41 -10.45
N ALA A 109 -3.15 0.34 -9.85
CA ALA A 109 -1.73 0.04 -9.90
C ALA A 109 -1.40 -0.72 -11.20
N ALA A 110 -0.27 -0.35 -11.82
CA ALA A 110 0.20 -1.06 -13.00
C ALA A 110 0.57 -2.51 -12.65
N ASN A 111 0.48 -3.41 -13.64
CA ASN A 111 0.81 -4.83 -13.45
C ASN A 111 2.25 -5.00 -12.97
N GLY A 112 2.43 -5.82 -11.94
CA GLY A 112 3.75 -6.12 -11.37
C GLY A 112 4.50 -4.93 -10.75
N ILE A 113 3.85 -3.80 -10.48
CA ILE A 113 4.53 -2.61 -9.93
C ILE A 113 4.90 -2.77 -8.44
N ILE A 114 4.20 -3.65 -7.71
CA ILE A 114 4.47 -3.88 -6.29
C ILE A 114 5.61 -4.88 -6.17
N GLN A 115 6.74 -4.38 -5.67
CA GLN A 115 7.98 -5.12 -5.45
C GLN A 115 7.99 -5.85 -4.10
N ALA A 116 7.35 -5.28 -3.07
CA ALA A 116 7.32 -5.90 -1.75
C ALA A 116 5.92 -5.84 -1.12
N PHE A 117 5.47 -6.98 -0.59
CA PHE A 117 4.19 -7.11 0.09
C PHE A 117 4.37 -7.84 1.42
N MET A 118 4.00 -7.16 2.52
CA MET A 118 3.97 -7.72 3.86
C MET A 118 2.57 -7.59 4.44
N LEU A 119 1.98 -8.73 4.78
CA LEU A 119 0.73 -8.83 5.50
C LEU A 119 0.97 -9.61 6.78
N ARG A 120 0.75 -8.97 7.93
CA ARG A 120 0.69 -9.65 9.22
C ARG A 120 -0.70 -9.44 9.79
N SER A 121 -1.54 -10.46 9.93
CA SER A 121 -2.94 -10.26 10.33
C SER A 121 -3.55 -11.45 11.04
N ASN A 122 -4.64 -11.20 11.79
CA ASN A 122 -5.45 -12.25 12.42
C ASN A 122 -6.58 -12.77 11.51
N PHE A 123 -6.67 -12.25 10.29
CA PHE A 123 -7.61 -12.69 9.27
C PHE A 123 -6.83 -13.25 8.09
N SER A 124 -7.51 -14.09 7.32
CA SER A 124 -6.93 -14.92 6.27
C SER A 124 -6.60 -14.15 5.00
N LEU A 125 -5.76 -14.74 4.16
CA LEU A 125 -5.37 -14.16 2.88
C LEU A 125 -6.56 -13.88 1.93
N PRO A 126 -7.58 -14.76 1.80
CA PRO A 126 -8.77 -14.44 1.01
C PRO A 126 -9.54 -13.21 1.52
N GLU A 127 -9.59 -13.02 2.84
CA GLU A 127 -10.24 -11.86 3.47
C GLU A 127 -9.45 -10.57 3.21
N ALA A 128 -8.12 -10.65 3.14
CA ALA A 128 -7.26 -9.52 2.83
C ALA A 128 -7.34 -9.09 1.36
N LEU A 129 -7.32 -10.07 0.45
CA LEU A 129 -7.21 -9.83 -0.99
C LEU A 129 -8.56 -9.73 -1.71
N GLY A 130 -9.67 -10.03 -1.03
CA GLY A 130 -10.98 -10.09 -1.67
C GLY A 130 -11.13 -11.30 -2.62
N GLY A 131 -10.41 -12.39 -2.32
CA GLY A 131 -10.54 -13.68 -3.02
C GLY A 131 -9.67 -13.87 -4.27
N ASN A 132 -8.97 -12.85 -4.77
CA ASN A 132 -8.08 -12.94 -5.93
C ASN A 132 -6.79 -12.14 -5.72
N VAL A 133 -5.68 -12.56 -6.33
CA VAL A 133 -4.42 -11.80 -6.31
C VAL A 133 -4.49 -10.63 -7.31
N PRO A 134 -4.34 -9.37 -6.87
CA PRO A 134 -4.23 -8.22 -7.77
C PRO A 134 -3.10 -8.39 -8.81
N PRO A 135 -3.30 -7.98 -10.08
CA PRO A 135 -2.25 -8.03 -11.10
C PRO A 135 -0.95 -7.28 -10.72
N ALA A 136 -1.08 -6.24 -9.89
CA ALA A 136 0.04 -5.47 -9.35
C ALA A 136 1.01 -6.31 -8.50
N LEU A 137 0.55 -7.44 -7.95
CA LEU A 137 1.29 -8.35 -7.06
C LEU A 137 1.91 -9.56 -7.79
N ARG A 138 1.85 -9.63 -9.13
CA ARG A 138 2.34 -10.80 -9.88
C ARG A 138 3.86 -10.93 -9.96
N LEU A 139 4.59 -9.82 -9.81
CA LEU A 139 6.05 -9.74 -9.95
C LEU A 139 6.70 -9.31 -8.63
N ILE A 140 6.16 -9.77 -7.50
CA ILE A 140 6.71 -9.44 -6.17
C ILE A 140 8.11 -10.06 -6.03
N GLU A 141 9.03 -9.26 -5.51
CA GLU A 141 10.39 -9.65 -5.15
C GLU A 141 10.46 -10.06 -3.67
N GLY A 142 9.73 -9.38 -2.78
CA GLY A 142 9.69 -9.68 -1.34
C GLY A 142 8.29 -9.94 -0.81
N LEU A 143 8.06 -11.14 -0.27
CA LEU A 143 6.77 -11.56 0.27
C LEU A 143 6.88 -11.97 1.75
N VAL A 144 6.05 -11.38 2.61
CA VAL A 144 5.92 -11.77 4.01
C VAL A 144 4.44 -11.98 4.33
N LEU A 145 4.04 -13.21 4.65
CA LEU A 145 2.67 -13.56 5.00
C LEU A 145 2.62 -14.18 6.40
N ASN A 146 2.12 -13.41 7.36
CA ASN A 146 1.92 -13.87 8.74
C ASN A 146 0.42 -13.80 9.06
N CYS A 147 -0.35 -14.77 8.59
CA CYS A 147 -1.80 -14.78 8.72
C CYS A 147 -2.36 -16.20 8.86
N PRO A 148 -3.51 -16.42 9.50
CA PRO A 148 -4.07 -17.76 9.68
C PRO A 148 -4.54 -18.37 8.35
N ILE A 149 -4.45 -19.70 8.24
CA ILE A 149 -5.14 -20.49 7.20
C ILE A 149 -6.41 -21.09 7.81
N PRO A 150 -7.62 -20.60 7.46
CA PRO A 150 -8.85 -21.14 8.00
C PRO A 150 -9.18 -22.49 7.37
N VAL A 151 -9.65 -23.45 8.17
CA VAL A 151 -10.06 -24.78 7.69
C VAL A 151 -11.03 -24.68 6.50
N LYS A 152 -12.03 -23.81 6.60
CA LYS A 152 -13.09 -23.63 5.58
C LYS A 152 -12.57 -23.07 4.25
N SER A 153 -11.49 -22.30 4.25
CA SER A 153 -10.93 -21.64 3.05
C SER A 153 -9.48 -22.05 2.79
N THR A 154 -9.06 -23.22 3.29
CA THR A 154 -7.69 -23.73 3.17
C THR A 154 -7.22 -23.74 1.71
N ARG A 155 -8.01 -24.35 0.82
CA ARG A 155 -7.68 -24.46 -0.61
C ARG A 155 -7.50 -23.09 -1.27
N LEU A 156 -8.38 -22.15 -0.98
CA LEU A 156 -8.29 -20.80 -1.53
C LEU A 156 -7.10 -20.03 -0.96
N SER A 157 -6.85 -20.13 0.34
CA SER A 157 -5.73 -19.46 1.01
C SER A 157 -4.38 -19.95 0.46
N VAL A 158 -4.23 -21.27 0.30
CA VAL A 158 -3.03 -21.88 -0.29
C VAL A 158 -2.89 -21.50 -1.77
N SER A 159 -3.98 -21.51 -2.54
CA SER A 159 -3.97 -21.09 -3.94
C SER A 159 -3.53 -19.64 -4.11
N LEU A 160 -4.03 -18.73 -3.26
CA LEU A 160 -3.63 -17.32 -3.25
C LEU A 160 -2.16 -17.15 -2.84
N ALA A 161 -1.70 -17.86 -1.80
CA ALA A 161 -0.30 -17.82 -1.39
C ALA A 161 0.62 -18.30 -2.52
N ASN A 162 0.29 -19.42 -3.17
CA ASN A 162 1.02 -19.93 -4.33
C ASN A 162 1.02 -18.92 -5.50
N SER A 163 -0.10 -18.23 -5.72
CA SER A 163 -0.21 -17.22 -6.79
C SER A 163 0.65 -15.98 -6.51
N LEU A 164 1.00 -15.70 -5.25
CA LEU A 164 1.93 -14.64 -4.86
C LEU A 164 3.40 -15.08 -4.98
N CYS A 165 3.66 -16.39 -4.88
CA CYS A 165 5.00 -16.97 -5.03
C CYS A 165 5.38 -17.13 -6.52
N GLY A 166 5.50 -16.01 -7.22
CA GLY A 166 5.91 -15.95 -8.62
C GLY A 166 7.42 -16.12 -8.84
N ALA A 167 7.83 -16.20 -10.10
CA ALA A 167 9.23 -16.40 -10.51
C ALA A 167 10.17 -15.24 -10.14
N SER A 168 9.63 -14.06 -9.84
CA SER A 168 10.42 -12.86 -9.46
C SER A 168 10.80 -12.84 -7.97
N LEU A 169 10.32 -13.80 -7.18
CA LEU A 169 10.47 -13.78 -5.74
C LEU A 169 11.92 -14.09 -5.32
N ILE A 170 12.52 -13.18 -4.56
CA ILE A 170 13.89 -13.30 -4.03
C ILE A 170 13.90 -13.44 -2.50
N ALA A 171 12.84 -13.01 -1.81
CA ALA A 171 12.70 -13.12 -0.37
C ALA A 171 11.29 -13.58 0.02
N LEU A 172 11.22 -14.62 0.84
CA LEU A 172 9.97 -15.24 1.28
C LEU A 172 10.00 -15.52 2.79
N ASP A 173 8.98 -15.03 3.50
CA ASP A 173 8.71 -15.36 4.90
C ASP A 173 7.23 -15.75 5.03
N LEU A 174 6.97 -16.96 5.51
CA LEU A 174 5.62 -17.51 5.66
C LEU A 174 5.44 -18.03 7.08
N ASP A 175 4.52 -17.41 7.83
CA ASP A 175 4.11 -17.88 9.15
C ASP A 175 2.58 -17.92 9.26
N PHE A 176 2.01 -19.12 9.07
CA PHE A 176 0.57 -19.31 9.15
C PHE A 176 0.05 -19.59 10.57
N SER A 177 0.91 -19.45 11.59
CA SER A 177 0.62 -19.76 12.99
C SER A 177 -0.07 -18.61 13.74
N TYR A 178 -0.45 -17.54 13.03
CA TYR A 178 -0.90 -16.27 13.62
C TYR A 178 -2.43 -16.23 13.85
N PRO A 179 -2.96 -15.80 15.02
CA PRO A 179 -2.28 -15.50 16.27
C PRO A 179 -2.39 -16.66 17.28
N LEU A 180 -1.34 -17.45 17.46
CA LEU A 180 -1.21 -18.30 18.65
C LEU A 180 -0.60 -17.51 19.81
N GLN A 181 -1.34 -16.54 20.37
CA GLN A 181 -1.17 -16.11 21.78
C GLN A 181 -2.26 -15.11 22.21
N SER A 182 -3.26 -15.62 22.93
CA SER A 182 -3.81 -14.85 24.05
C SER A 182 -2.82 -15.01 25.21
N PRO A 183 -2.32 -13.95 25.86
CA PRO A 183 -1.62 -14.12 27.11
C PRO A 183 -2.60 -14.76 28.09
N ARG A 184 -2.25 -15.95 28.58
CA ARG A 184 -2.99 -16.62 29.67
C ARG A 184 -3.12 -15.61 30.82
N LYS A 185 -4.36 -15.26 31.16
CA LYS A 185 -4.73 -14.79 32.49
C LYS A 185 -5.54 -15.91 33.13
#